data_AF-A0A132B7E5-F1
#
_entry.id   AF-A0A132B7E5-F1
#
_cell.length_a   1.000
_cell.length_b   1.000
_cell.length_c   1.000
_cell.angle_alpha   90.00
_cell.angle_beta   90.00
_cell.angle_gamma   90.00
#
_symmetry.space_group_name_H-M   'P 1'
#
loop_
_entity.id
_entity.type
_entity.pdbx_description
1 polymer ?
#
loop_
_entity_poly.entity_id
_entity_poly.type
_entity_poly.pdbx_seq_one_letter_code
_entity_poly.pdbx_strand_id
1 'polypeptide(L)'
;LCVTICLTCATIPFFLRTYVRAFVRREWLFEDCSSFLTCIIKGGLVSYCGLMTTVMSRHGGVHQWDLTADEVHSALFWFNITSIEYGIEILICKLTILTIYRRVFVPQRWEFFDILLRIFEVILISFYFSITVVKIFECKPRARIWNKKLAGTCINVNTMLNTSGMFNFTTDVLLLLVPVKSVWKLQMKKSNKIRVVLIFTFGMIAPVFSLIGFLVRERISHSPDATYNQPLVLLWGTAEVSTGFICICLPPLSIFFHRNKPRKGP
;
A
#
# COMPACT_ATOMS: atom_id res chain seq x y z
N LEU A 1 -9.88 -16.78 4.90
CA LEU A 1 -9.71 -16.31 6.30
C LEU A 1 -8.86 -15.05 6.40
N CYS A 2 -7.57 -15.08 6.04
CA CYS A 2 -6.68 -13.90 6.18
C CYS A 2 -7.18 -12.66 5.43
N VAL A 3 -7.66 -12.81 4.19
CA VAL A 3 -8.26 -11.72 3.39
C VAL A 3 -9.42 -11.05 4.13
N THR A 4 -10.32 -11.85 4.71
CA THR A 4 -11.44 -11.37 5.51
C THR A 4 -10.96 -10.60 6.74
N ILE A 5 -9.97 -11.12 7.47
CA ILE A 5 -9.38 -10.47 8.64
C ILE A 5 -8.80 -9.10 8.26
N CYS A 6 -8.01 -9.03 7.19
CA CYS A 6 -7.44 -7.78 6.69
C CYS A 6 -8.53 -6.74 6.36
N LEU A 7 -9.59 -7.16 5.66
CA LEU A 7 -10.72 -6.30 5.32
C LEU A 7 -11.45 -5.79 6.56
N THR A 8 -11.75 -6.67 7.52
CA THR A 8 -12.47 -6.31 8.77
C THR A 8 -11.64 -5.39 9.66
N CYS A 9 -10.34 -5.66 9.79
CA CYS A 9 -9.43 -4.82 10.55
C CYS A 9 -9.29 -3.42 9.93
N ALA A 10 -9.35 -3.33 8.59
CA ALA A 10 -9.34 -2.06 7.88
C ALA A 10 -10.68 -1.31 7.92
N THR A 11 -11.83 -1.99 8.03
CA THR A 11 -13.14 -1.30 8.05
C THR A 11 -13.37 -0.45 9.29
N ILE A 12 -12.97 -0.93 10.47
CA ILE A 12 -13.24 -0.23 11.74
C ILE A 12 -12.56 1.16 11.77
N PRO A 13 -11.25 1.30 11.49
CA PRO A 13 -10.58 2.60 11.44
C PRO A 13 -11.13 3.52 10.35
N PHE A 14 -11.58 2.96 9.22
CA PHE A 14 -12.18 3.73 8.13
C PHE A 14 -13.46 4.43 8.58
N PHE A 15 -14.43 3.68 9.12
CA PHE A 15 -15.68 4.26 9.58
C PHE A 15 -15.47 5.26 10.72
N LEU A 16 -14.58 4.95 11.66
CA LEU A 16 -14.23 5.88 12.74
C LEU A 16 -13.61 7.18 12.19
N ARG A 17 -12.70 7.08 11.20
CA ARG A 17 -12.07 8.25 10.58
C ARG A 17 -13.12 9.10 9.87
N THR A 18 -13.98 8.46 9.08
CA THR A 18 -15.07 9.13 8.35
C THR A 18 -16.02 9.81 9.32
N TYR A 19 -16.40 9.15 10.42
CA TYR A 19 -17.23 9.72 11.47
C TYR A 19 -16.57 10.94 12.13
N VAL A 20 -15.29 10.86 12.51
CA VAL A 20 -14.56 11.98 13.11
C VAL A 20 -14.51 13.18 12.16
N ARG A 21 -14.20 12.94 10.88
CA ARG A 21 -14.10 14.03 9.91
C ARG A 21 -15.47 14.63 9.56
N ALA A 22 -16.50 13.78 9.46
CA ALA A 22 -17.89 14.17 9.24
C ALA A 22 -18.47 14.99 10.38
N PHE A 23 -18.54 14.39 11.54
CA PHE A 23 -19.41 14.90 12.59
C PHE A 23 -18.62 15.68 13.65
N VAL A 24 -17.37 15.30 13.92
CA VAL A 24 -16.57 15.94 14.98
C VAL A 24 -15.84 17.17 14.46
N ARG A 25 -15.15 17.06 13.32
CA ARG A 25 -14.40 18.17 12.73
C ARG A 25 -15.21 19.04 11.77
N ARG A 26 -16.32 18.51 11.22
CA ARG A 26 -17.15 19.18 10.20
C ARG A 26 -16.31 19.69 9.00
N GLU A 27 -15.23 18.98 8.67
CA GLU A 27 -14.29 19.32 7.60
C GLU A 27 -14.68 18.58 6.30
N TRP A 28 -15.98 18.47 5.97
CA TRP A 28 -16.47 17.77 4.76
C TRP A 28 -16.39 18.58 3.47
N LEU A 29 -15.54 19.60 3.41
CA LEU A 29 -15.35 20.34 2.18
C LEU A 29 -14.69 19.44 1.13
N PHE A 30 -15.24 19.49 -0.09
CA PHE A 30 -14.78 18.79 -1.30
C PHE A 30 -13.30 19.09 -1.64
N GLU A 31 -12.73 20.14 -1.04
CA GLU A 31 -11.33 20.53 -1.13
C GLU A 31 -10.36 19.59 -0.37
N ASP A 32 -10.86 18.74 0.54
CA ASP A 32 -10.03 17.81 1.31
C ASP A 32 -9.77 16.50 0.54
N CYS A 33 -8.91 16.60 -0.50
CA CYS A 33 -8.39 15.50 -1.33
C CYS A 33 -8.08 14.21 -0.54
N SER A 34 -7.56 14.34 0.69
CA SER A 34 -7.23 13.20 1.55
C SER A 34 -8.41 12.29 1.96
N SER A 35 -9.64 12.81 2.05
CA SER A 35 -10.82 12.00 2.40
C SER A 35 -11.30 11.20 1.20
N PHE A 36 -11.37 11.82 0.03
CA PHE A 36 -11.69 11.16 -1.24
C PHE A 36 -10.66 10.07 -1.58
N LEU A 37 -9.37 10.36 -1.40
CA LEU A 37 -8.29 9.41 -1.62
C LEU A 37 -8.37 8.21 -0.65
N THR A 38 -8.81 8.42 0.59
CA THR A 38 -9.05 7.32 1.55
C THR A 38 -10.19 6.40 1.07
N CYS A 39 -11.25 6.95 0.48
CA CYS A 39 -12.33 6.14 -0.09
C CYS A 39 -11.86 5.33 -1.31
N ILE A 40 -11.04 5.94 -2.18
CA ILE A 40 -10.42 5.24 -3.33
C ILE A 40 -9.61 4.05 -2.84
N ILE A 41 -8.71 4.25 -1.87
CA ILE A 41 -7.88 3.17 -1.31
C ILE A 41 -8.77 2.08 -0.68
N LYS A 42 -9.85 2.45 0.02
CA LYS A 42 -10.75 1.44 0.57
C LYS A 42 -11.43 0.61 -0.52
N GLY A 43 -11.84 1.25 -1.62
CA GLY A 43 -12.39 0.58 -2.80
C GLY A 43 -11.37 -0.32 -3.48
N GLY A 44 -10.14 0.16 -3.67
CA GLY A 44 -9.01 -0.59 -4.22
C GLY A 44 -8.68 -1.84 -3.39
N LEU A 45 -8.60 -1.71 -2.05
CA LEU A 45 -8.40 -2.85 -1.17
C LEU A 45 -9.52 -3.90 -1.29
N VAL A 46 -10.79 -3.49 -1.40
CA VAL A 46 -11.92 -4.42 -1.62
C VAL A 46 -11.81 -5.12 -2.97
N SER A 47 -11.49 -4.37 -4.02
CA SER A 47 -11.26 -4.89 -5.37
C SER A 47 -10.10 -5.90 -5.41
N TYR A 48 -8.96 -5.56 -4.80
CA TYR A 48 -7.78 -6.42 -4.68
C TYR A 48 -8.07 -7.73 -3.96
N CYS A 49 -8.82 -7.67 -2.85
CA CYS A 49 -9.28 -8.88 -2.15
C CYS A 49 -10.24 -9.73 -3.00
N GLY A 50 -11.10 -9.09 -3.79
CA GLY A 50 -11.96 -9.73 -4.78
C GLY A 50 -11.14 -10.46 -5.84
N LEU A 51 -10.17 -9.78 -6.46
CA LEU A 51 -9.28 -10.38 -7.46
C LEU A 51 -8.46 -11.54 -6.87
N MET A 52 -7.95 -11.41 -5.65
CA MET A 52 -7.26 -12.53 -4.98
C MET A 52 -8.18 -13.75 -4.83
N THR A 53 -9.45 -13.53 -4.49
CA THR A 53 -10.44 -14.63 -4.41
C THR A 53 -10.68 -15.26 -5.79
N THR A 54 -10.72 -14.45 -6.85
CA THR A 54 -10.83 -14.99 -8.22
C THR A 54 -9.62 -15.82 -8.62
N VAL A 55 -8.40 -15.40 -8.26
CA VAL A 55 -7.17 -16.18 -8.50
C VAL A 55 -7.25 -17.53 -7.78
N MET A 56 -7.73 -17.57 -6.53
CA MET A 56 -7.91 -18.81 -5.77
C MET A 56 -8.97 -19.72 -6.39
N SER A 57 -10.07 -19.16 -6.88
CA SER A 57 -11.12 -19.94 -7.56
C SER A 57 -10.68 -20.49 -8.92
N ARG A 58 -9.62 -19.92 -9.51
CA ARG A 58 -9.09 -20.28 -10.84
C ARG A 58 -7.76 -21.02 -10.73
N HIS A 59 -7.69 -21.99 -9.80
CA HIS A 59 -6.55 -22.90 -9.61
C HIS A 59 -5.26 -22.27 -9.05
N GLY A 60 -5.32 -21.04 -8.53
CA GLY A 60 -4.20 -20.49 -7.76
C GLY A 60 -3.96 -21.31 -6.49
N GLY A 61 -2.73 -21.76 -6.27
CA GLY A 61 -2.35 -22.59 -5.12
C GLY A 61 -2.30 -24.09 -5.44
N VAL A 62 -2.52 -24.47 -6.69
CA VAL A 62 -2.28 -25.82 -7.21
C VAL A 62 -0.95 -25.83 -7.96
N HIS A 63 -0.22 -26.95 -7.88
CA HIS A 63 1.04 -27.10 -8.57
C HIS A 63 0.87 -27.03 -10.09
N GLN A 64 1.77 -26.31 -10.77
CA GLN A 64 1.64 -26.06 -12.22
C GLN A 64 1.61 -27.34 -13.07
N TRP A 65 2.18 -28.46 -12.59
CA TRP A 65 2.19 -29.74 -13.31
C TRP A 65 0.88 -30.52 -13.22
N ASP A 66 0.00 -30.18 -12.27
CA ASP A 66 -1.31 -30.81 -12.11
C ASP A 66 -2.40 -30.08 -12.92
N LEU A 67 -2.03 -29.03 -13.67
CA LEU A 67 -2.95 -28.16 -14.39
C LEU A 67 -2.80 -28.26 -15.90
N THR A 68 -3.92 -28.12 -16.60
CA THR A 68 -3.93 -27.97 -18.05
C THR A 68 -3.36 -26.62 -18.48
N ALA A 69 -2.90 -26.53 -19.72
CA ALA A 69 -2.31 -25.29 -20.25
C ALA A 69 -3.28 -24.09 -20.20
N ASP A 70 -4.58 -24.34 -20.40
CA ASP A 70 -5.62 -23.31 -20.36
C ASP A 70 -5.91 -22.83 -18.93
N GLU A 71 -5.83 -23.72 -17.94
CA GLU A 71 -5.97 -23.37 -16.52
C GLU A 71 -4.77 -22.53 -16.04
N VAL A 72 -3.55 -22.91 -16.42
CA VAL A 72 -2.33 -22.13 -16.13
C VAL A 72 -2.43 -20.74 -16.77
N HIS A 73 -2.92 -20.65 -18.00
CA HIS A 73 -3.13 -19.38 -18.70
C HIS A 73 -4.09 -18.47 -17.93
N SER A 74 -5.24 -19.01 -17.50
CA SER A 74 -6.23 -18.27 -16.73
C SER A 74 -5.63 -17.77 -15.41
N ALA A 75 -4.90 -18.61 -14.67
CA ALA A 75 -4.28 -18.23 -13.41
C ALA A 75 -3.25 -17.09 -13.59
N LEU A 76 -2.37 -17.19 -14.59
CA LEU A 76 -1.36 -16.16 -14.89
C LEU A 76 -1.97 -14.83 -15.35
N PHE A 77 -3.07 -14.88 -16.10
CA PHE A 77 -3.79 -13.69 -16.54
C PHE A 77 -4.36 -12.90 -15.35
N TRP A 78 -5.09 -13.58 -14.45
CA TRP A 78 -5.63 -12.94 -13.24
C TRP A 78 -4.51 -12.45 -12.32
N PHE A 79 -3.44 -13.23 -12.16
CA PHE A 79 -2.28 -12.80 -11.38
C PHE A 79 -1.63 -11.51 -11.93
N ASN A 80 -1.52 -11.37 -13.26
CA ASN A 80 -0.98 -10.15 -13.87
C ASN A 80 -1.86 -8.94 -13.55
N ILE A 81 -3.19 -9.06 -13.64
CA ILE A 81 -4.14 -8.00 -13.28
C ILE A 81 -3.99 -7.61 -11.81
N THR A 82 -4.01 -8.59 -10.90
CA THR A 82 -3.88 -8.35 -9.46
C THR A 82 -2.54 -7.69 -9.11
N SER A 83 -1.46 -8.05 -9.80
CA SER A 83 -0.15 -7.44 -9.61
C SER A 83 -0.10 -5.96 -10.03
N ILE A 84 -0.80 -5.60 -11.11
CA ILE A 84 -0.90 -4.21 -11.60
C ILE A 84 -1.71 -3.38 -10.60
N GLU A 85 -2.86 -3.89 -10.15
CA GLU A 85 -3.69 -3.22 -9.16
C GLU A 85 -2.94 -2.95 -7.86
N TYR A 86 -2.20 -3.94 -7.33
CA TYR A 86 -1.34 -3.76 -6.15
C TYR A 86 -0.35 -2.59 -6.31
N GLY A 87 0.31 -2.47 -7.47
CA GLY A 87 1.27 -1.39 -7.70
C GLY A 87 0.62 0.00 -7.67
N ILE A 88 -0.56 0.13 -8.25
CA ILE A 88 -1.35 1.38 -8.25
C ILE A 88 -1.81 1.72 -6.83
N GLU A 89 -2.31 0.73 -6.10
CA GLU A 89 -2.84 0.88 -4.75
C GLU A 89 -1.75 1.34 -3.76
N ILE A 90 -0.55 0.75 -3.85
CA ILE A 90 0.61 1.14 -3.04
C ILE A 90 1.02 2.58 -3.34
N LEU A 91 1.05 2.99 -4.62
CA LEU A 91 1.36 4.37 -4.98
C LEU A 91 0.37 5.34 -4.32
N ILE A 92 -0.93 5.09 -4.48
CA ILE A 92 -1.99 5.95 -3.91
C ILE A 92 -1.87 6.01 -2.38
N CYS A 93 -1.61 4.89 -1.72
CA CYS A 93 -1.35 4.86 -0.28
C CYS A 93 -0.19 5.77 0.12
N LYS A 94 0.96 5.65 -0.56
CA LYS A 94 2.17 6.44 -0.26
C LYS A 94 1.93 7.93 -0.46
N LEU A 95 1.28 8.31 -1.56
CA LEU A 95 0.91 9.72 -1.83
C LEU A 95 -0.03 10.29 -0.77
N THR A 96 -0.98 9.47 -0.29
CA THR A 96 -1.90 9.87 0.78
C THR A 96 -1.15 10.11 2.09
N ILE A 97 -0.23 9.21 2.46
CA ILE A 97 0.61 9.35 3.66
C ILE A 97 1.45 10.62 3.58
N LEU A 98 2.12 10.85 2.45
CA LEU A 98 2.90 12.07 2.21
C LEU A 98 2.03 13.33 2.35
N THR A 99 0.84 13.35 1.74
CA THR A 99 -0.08 14.48 1.82
C THR A 99 -0.50 14.76 3.27
N ILE A 100 -0.78 13.71 4.05
CA ILE A 100 -1.10 13.84 5.47
C ILE A 100 0.10 14.38 6.27
N TYR A 101 1.31 13.86 6.02
CA TYR A 101 2.52 14.32 6.69
C TYR A 101 2.84 15.77 6.37
N ARG A 102 2.70 16.19 5.11
CA ARG A 102 2.86 17.59 4.71
C ARG A 102 1.86 18.48 5.46
N ARG A 103 0.58 18.11 5.51
CA ARG A 103 -0.44 18.90 6.25
C ARG A 103 -0.18 18.99 7.76
N VAL A 104 0.45 17.98 8.36
CA VAL A 104 0.68 17.92 9.82
C VAL A 104 2.00 18.56 10.23
N PHE A 105 3.06 18.36 9.46
CA PHE A 105 4.43 18.73 9.85
C PHE A 105 5.00 19.93 9.09
N VAL A 106 4.33 20.41 8.04
CA VAL A 106 4.73 21.60 7.28
C VAL A 106 3.77 22.75 7.63
N PRO A 107 4.13 23.64 8.56
CA PRO A 107 3.29 24.80 8.89
C PRO A 107 3.30 25.87 7.80
N GLN A 108 4.39 26.00 7.03
CA GLN A 108 4.56 27.00 5.99
C GLN A 108 4.92 26.34 4.64
N ARG A 109 4.14 26.67 3.60
CA ARG A 109 4.37 26.15 2.24
C ARG A 109 5.71 26.65 1.71
N TRP A 110 6.41 25.82 0.92
CA TRP A 110 7.69 26.14 0.27
C TRP A 110 8.92 26.24 1.16
N GLU A 111 8.85 25.80 2.42
CA GLU A 111 10.07 25.55 3.18
C GLU A 111 10.88 24.38 2.57
N PHE A 112 12.19 24.34 2.85
CA PHE A 112 13.10 23.29 2.38
C PHE A 112 12.53 21.87 2.59
N PHE A 113 11.86 21.64 3.71
CA PHE A 113 11.24 20.35 4.02
C PHE A 113 10.01 20.03 3.15
N ASP A 114 9.17 21.02 2.81
CA ASP A 114 8.05 20.83 1.86
C ASP A 114 8.57 20.50 0.46
N ILE A 115 9.63 21.20 0.02
CA ILE A 115 10.27 20.95 -1.27
C ILE A 115 10.82 19.52 -1.34
N LEU A 116 11.52 19.07 -0.28
CA LEU A 116 12.03 17.69 -0.22
C LEU A 116 10.90 16.65 -0.31
N LEU A 117 9.78 16.88 0.38
CA LEU A 117 8.63 15.98 0.32
C LEU A 117 7.96 15.96 -1.06
N ARG A 118 7.89 17.11 -1.75
CA ARG A 118 7.40 17.18 -3.15
C ARG A 118 8.32 16.47 -4.13
N ILE A 119 9.64 16.62 -3.98
CA ILE A 119 10.61 15.88 -4.80
C ILE A 119 10.42 14.37 -4.58
N PHE A 120 10.26 13.94 -3.33
CA PHE A 120 10.00 12.55 -3.02
C PHE A 120 8.68 12.05 -3.64
N GLU A 121 7.63 12.86 -3.60
CA GLU A 121 6.34 12.61 -4.26
C GLU A 121 6.50 12.36 -5.77
N VAL A 122 7.25 13.22 -6.47
CA VAL A 122 7.52 13.09 -7.91
C VAL A 122 8.34 11.83 -8.23
N ILE A 123 9.33 11.50 -7.39
CA ILE A 123 10.13 10.27 -7.54
C ILE A 123 9.25 9.03 -7.43
N LEU A 124 8.34 9.00 -6.44
CA LEU A 124 7.40 7.90 -6.27
C LEU A 124 6.49 7.75 -7.49
N ILE A 125 5.84 8.84 -7.93
CA ILE A 125 4.95 8.82 -9.10
C ILE A 125 5.71 8.29 -10.32
N SER A 126 6.91 8.84 -10.60
CA SER A 126 7.71 8.45 -11.75
C SER A 126 8.12 6.97 -11.71
N PHE A 127 8.53 6.47 -10.54
CA PHE A 127 8.94 5.08 -10.38
C PHE A 127 7.78 4.10 -10.55
N TYR A 128 6.68 4.31 -9.81
CA TYR A 128 5.52 3.41 -9.86
C TYR A 128 4.80 3.47 -11.20
N PHE A 129 4.73 4.64 -11.84
CA PHE A 129 4.21 4.78 -13.20
C PHE A 129 5.05 3.97 -14.19
N SER A 130 6.38 4.13 -14.14
CA SER A 130 7.30 3.39 -15.01
C SER A 130 7.19 1.88 -14.83
N ILE A 131 7.21 1.40 -13.59
CA ILE A 131 7.06 -0.04 -13.28
C ILE A 131 5.70 -0.56 -13.72
N THR A 132 4.62 0.21 -13.56
CA THR A 132 3.27 -0.20 -14.00
C THR A 132 3.21 -0.36 -15.50
N VAL A 133 3.75 0.59 -16.27
CA VAL A 133 3.83 0.50 -17.74
C VAL A 133 4.66 -0.71 -18.17
N VAL A 134 5.83 -0.91 -17.55
CA VAL A 134 6.69 -2.06 -17.81
C VAL A 134 5.97 -3.38 -17.49
N LYS A 135 5.18 -3.43 -16.41
CA LYS A 135 4.41 -4.62 -16.01
C LYS A 135 3.27 -4.93 -16.98
N ILE A 136 2.57 -3.91 -17.48
CA ILE A 136 1.50 -4.07 -18.49
C ILE A 136 2.05 -4.64 -19.80
N PHE A 137 3.25 -4.20 -20.19
CA PHE A 137 3.94 -4.58 -21.43
C PHE A 137 5.14 -5.50 -21.19
N GLU A 138 5.07 -6.38 -20.19
CA GLU A 138 6.23 -7.20 -19.79
C GLU A 138 6.68 -8.20 -20.86
N CYS A 139 5.80 -8.56 -21.80
CA CYS A 139 6.15 -9.36 -22.98
C CYS A 139 5.68 -8.72 -24.28
N LYS A 140 6.41 -9.00 -25.37
CA LYS A 140 6.04 -8.70 -26.75
C LYS A 140 6.00 -10.01 -27.55
N PRO A 141 4.82 -10.47 -28.03
CA PRO A 141 3.48 -9.88 -27.83
C PRO A 141 2.97 -10.06 -26.39
N ARG A 142 2.07 -9.18 -25.93
CA ARG A 142 1.49 -9.23 -24.57
C ARG A 142 0.86 -10.58 -24.26
N ALA A 143 0.30 -11.25 -25.27
CA ALA A 143 -0.27 -12.57 -25.15
C ALA A 143 0.71 -13.66 -24.66
N ARG A 144 2.02 -13.42 -24.78
CA ARG A 144 3.05 -14.35 -24.31
C ARG A 144 3.12 -14.44 -22.77
N ILE A 145 2.61 -13.45 -22.04
CA ILE A 145 2.55 -13.45 -20.56
C ILE A 145 1.82 -14.70 -20.06
N TRP A 146 0.68 -15.00 -20.68
CA TRP A 146 -0.19 -16.10 -20.30
C TRP A 146 -0.08 -17.31 -21.24
N ASN A 147 0.36 -17.11 -22.50
CA ASN A 147 0.63 -18.18 -23.45
C ASN A 147 2.13 -18.27 -23.78
N LYS A 148 2.85 -19.04 -22.96
CA LYS A 148 4.31 -19.23 -23.11
C LYS A 148 4.72 -19.92 -24.42
N LYS A 149 3.79 -20.52 -25.19
CA LYS A 149 4.08 -21.16 -26.49
C LYS A 149 4.24 -20.15 -27.63
N LEU A 150 3.83 -18.89 -27.45
CA LEU A 150 3.96 -17.85 -28.48
C LEU A 150 5.41 -17.37 -28.61
N ALA A 151 5.87 -17.24 -29.85
CA ALA A 151 7.16 -16.60 -30.16
C ALA A 151 7.16 -15.12 -29.73
N GLY A 152 8.32 -14.61 -29.31
CA GLY A 152 8.45 -13.28 -28.71
C GLY A 152 9.55 -13.16 -27.66
N THR A 153 9.58 -12.03 -26.99
CA THR A 153 10.52 -11.74 -25.90
C THR A 153 9.78 -11.19 -24.69
N CYS A 154 10.26 -11.52 -23.51
CA CYS A 154 9.77 -10.99 -22.24
C CYS A 154 10.93 -10.35 -21.50
N ILE A 155 10.64 -9.30 -20.74
CA ILE A 155 11.60 -8.72 -19.81
C ILE A 155 11.93 -9.73 -18.71
N ASN A 156 13.05 -9.53 -18.03
CA ASN A 156 13.37 -10.33 -16.85
C ASN A 156 12.44 -9.93 -15.68
N VAL A 157 11.36 -10.69 -15.53
CA VAL A 157 10.34 -10.47 -14.49
C VAL A 157 10.94 -10.55 -13.09
N ASN A 158 11.93 -11.43 -12.87
CA ASN A 158 12.59 -11.55 -11.57
C ASN A 158 13.35 -10.26 -11.21
N THR A 159 14.17 -9.75 -12.13
CA THR A 159 14.88 -8.48 -11.92
C THR A 159 13.91 -7.34 -11.61
N MET A 160 12.83 -7.23 -12.39
CA MET A 160 11.79 -6.21 -12.16
C MET A 160 11.13 -6.34 -10.78
N LEU A 161 10.75 -7.56 -10.37
CA LEU A 161 10.11 -7.81 -9.07
C LEU A 161 11.07 -7.53 -7.91
N ASN A 162 12.35 -7.88 -8.04
CA ASN A 162 13.35 -7.61 -7.02
C ASN A 162 13.64 -6.11 -6.89
N THR A 163 13.85 -5.39 -8.00
CA THR A 163 14.07 -3.94 -7.98
C THR A 163 12.86 -3.19 -7.41
N SER A 164 11.65 -3.55 -7.83
CA SER A 164 10.42 -2.93 -7.32
C SER A 164 10.19 -3.23 -5.85
N GLY A 165 10.45 -4.46 -5.39
CA GLY A 165 10.32 -4.85 -3.99
C GLY A 165 11.33 -4.15 -3.07
N MET A 166 12.59 -4.04 -3.50
CA MET A 166 13.60 -3.27 -2.75
C MET A 166 13.23 -1.79 -2.64
N PHE A 167 12.86 -1.16 -3.77
CA PHE A 167 12.43 0.23 -3.76
C PHE A 167 11.20 0.45 -2.87
N ASN A 168 10.25 -0.48 -2.90
CA ASN A 168 9.06 -0.44 -2.08
C ASN A 168 9.39 -0.47 -0.58
N PHE A 169 10.24 -1.40 -0.15
CA PHE A 169 10.72 -1.47 1.24
C PHE A 169 11.49 -0.22 1.64
N THR A 170 12.43 0.25 0.81
CA THR A 170 13.20 1.46 1.10
C THR A 170 12.30 2.68 1.27
N THR A 171 11.30 2.84 0.41
CA THR A 171 10.38 3.98 0.48
C THR A 171 9.46 3.91 1.71
N ASP A 172 9.09 2.72 2.19
CA ASP A 172 8.35 2.57 3.44
C ASP A 172 9.18 2.98 4.66
N VAL A 173 10.46 2.59 4.69
CA VAL A 173 11.39 3.03 5.73
C VAL A 173 11.60 4.55 5.69
N LEU A 174 11.76 5.13 4.50
CA LEU A 174 11.89 6.58 4.35
C LEU A 174 10.65 7.31 4.87
N LEU A 175 9.44 6.85 4.51
CA LEU A 175 8.19 7.41 5.02
C LEU A 175 8.08 7.33 6.54
N LEU A 176 8.58 6.26 7.14
CA LEU A 176 8.60 6.12 8.59
C LEU A 176 9.56 7.12 9.28
N LEU A 177 10.68 7.44 8.64
CA LEU A 177 11.68 8.38 9.18
C LEU A 177 11.25 9.85 9.08
N VAL A 178 10.39 10.20 8.12
CA VAL A 178 9.85 11.56 7.94
C VAL A 178 9.30 12.17 9.25
N PRO A 179 8.33 11.56 9.95
CA PRO A 179 7.79 12.12 11.19
C PRO A 179 8.80 12.14 12.34
N VAL A 180 9.73 11.18 12.42
CA VAL A 180 10.74 11.10 13.49
C VAL A 180 11.62 12.35 13.50
N LYS A 181 12.10 12.74 12.32
CA LYS A 181 12.95 13.93 12.16
C LYS A 181 12.21 15.21 12.55
N SER A 182 10.95 15.35 12.14
CA SER A 182 10.12 16.51 12.49
C SER A 182 9.86 16.60 13.99
N VAL A 183 9.72 15.45 14.67
CA VAL A 183 9.40 15.40 16.11
C VAL A 183 10.62 15.66 16.98
N TRP A 184 11.82 15.25 16.55
CA TRP A 184 13.06 15.55 17.26
C TRP A 184 13.41 17.04 17.25
N LYS A 185 13.06 17.77 16.18
CA LYS A 185 13.34 19.21 16.08
C LYS A 185 12.30 20.10 16.74
N LEU A 186 11.08 19.60 16.99
CA LEU A 186 9.96 20.42 17.43
C LEU A 186 9.66 20.17 18.91
N GLN A 187 9.77 21.19 19.77
CA GLN A 187 9.35 21.14 21.17
C GLN A 187 7.82 21.00 21.28
N MET A 188 7.30 19.82 20.97
CA MET A 188 5.87 19.55 20.93
C MET A 188 5.31 19.38 22.34
N LYS A 189 4.14 20.00 22.59
CA LYS A 189 3.31 19.72 23.79
C LYS A 189 3.01 18.22 23.87
N LYS A 190 2.96 17.66 25.09
CA LYS A 190 2.75 16.21 25.37
C LYS A 190 1.59 15.59 24.56
N SER A 191 0.56 16.38 24.22
CA SER A 191 -0.57 15.92 23.41
C SER A 191 -0.22 15.55 21.97
N ASN A 192 0.69 16.28 21.33
CA ASN A 192 1.16 15.98 19.97
C ASN A 192 2.17 14.84 19.96
N LYS A 193 2.96 14.69 21.02
CA LYS A 193 3.89 13.56 21.22
C LYS A 193 3.16 12.21 21.19
N ILE A 194 1.99 12.12 21.83
CA ILE A 194 1.18 10.88 21.83
C ILE A 194 0.65 10.53 20.43
N ARG A 195 0.20 11.51 19.63
CA ARG A 195 -0.27 11.25 18.26
C ARG A 195 0.84 10.67 17.40
N VAL A 196 2.03 11.25 17.52
CA VAL A 196 3.23 10.83 16.81
C VAL A 196 3.59 9.41 17.20
N VAL A 197 3.61 9.09 18.51
CA VAL A 197 3.92 7.73 18.98
C VAL A 197 2.94 6.72 18.41
N LEU A 198 1.63 7.00 18.41
CA LEU A 198 0.62 6.09 17.84
C LEU A 198 0.81 5.89 16.33
N ILE A 199 1.02 6.97 15.57
CA ILE A 199 1.29 6.89 14.13
C ILE A 199 2.59 6.12 13.87
N PHE A 200 3.60 6.30 14.71
CA PHE A 200 4.90 5.65 14.59
C PHE A 200 4.84 4.16 14.92
N THR A 201 4.13 3.76 15.98
CA THR A 201 3.98 2.35 16.36
C THR A 201 3.30 1.54 15.27
N PHE A 202 2.20 2.04 14.70
CA PHE A 202 1.54 1.36 13.58
C PHE A 202 2.31 1.52 12.27
N GLY A 203 2.97 2.67 12.07
CA GLY A 203 3.84 2.92 10.92
C GLY A 203 5.00 1.94 10.82
N MET A 204 5.55 1.46 11.94
CA MET A 204 6.61 0.43 11.96
C MET A 204 6.16 -0.93 11.43
N ILE A 205 4.86 -1.23 11.50
CA ILE A 205 4.33 -2.53 11.09
C ILE A 205 4.34 -2.65 9.55
N ALA A 206 4.08 -1.57 8.83
CA ALA A 206 4.02 -1.60 7.36
C ALA A 206 5.35 -2.00 6.68
N PRO A 207 6.52 -1.38 6.99
CA PRO A 207 7.81 -1.81 6.43
C PRO A 207 8.18 -3.27 6.74
N VAL A 208 7.74 -3.82 7.89
CA VAL A 208 7.97 -5.22 8.23
C VAL A 208 7.20 -6.13 7.27
N PHE A 209 5.93 -5.84 7.00
CA PHE A 209 5.16 -6.59 6.01
C PHE A 209 5.74 -6.47 4.60
N SER A 210 6.20 -5.27 4.21
CA SER A 210 6.86 -5.06 2.92
C SER A 210 8.17 -5.83 2.79
N LEU A 211 8.96 -5.90 3.87
CA LEU A 211 10.21 -6.67 3.91
C LEU A 211 9.93 -8.17 3.78
N ILE A 212 8.97 -8.70 4.54
CA ILE A 212 8.60 -10.12 4.46
C ILE A 212 8.05 -10.42 3.06
N GLY A 213 7.19 -9.56 2.52
CA GLY A 213 6.67 -9.70 1.16
C GLY A 213 7.77 -9.71 0.10
N PHE A 214 8.80 -8.87 0.26
CA PHE A 214 9.99 -8.87 -0.60
C PHE A 214 10.79 -10.18 -0.49
N LEU A 215 11.12 -10.63 0.72
CA LEU A 215 11.87 -11.88 0.94
C LEU A 215 11.11 -13.10 0.40
N VAL A 216 9.79 -13.11 0.53
CA VAL A 216 8.93 -14.16 -0.01
C VAL A 216 8.96 -14.14 -1.55
N ARG A 217 8.87 -12.97 -2.18
CA ARG A 217 8.98 -12.84 -3.65
C ARG A 217 10.34 -13.28 -4.17
N GLU A 218 11.40 -12.88 -3.50
CA GLU A 218 12.78 -13.24 -3.87
C GLU A 218 13.00 -14.75 -3.76
N ARG A 219 12.52 -15.38 -2.68
CA ARG A 219 12.55 -16.85 -2.56
C ARG A 219 11.74 -17.55 -3.64
N ILE A 220 10.56 -17.02 -3.98
CA ILE A 220 9.64 -17.63 -4.96
C ILE A 220 10.14 -17.45 -6.39
N SER A 221 10.88 -16.40 -6.70
CA SER A 221 11.34 -16.13 -8.07
C SER A 221 12.32 -17.18 -8.59
N HIS A 222 12.94 -17.94 -7.69
CA HIS A 222 13.78 -19.10 -8.01
C HIS A 222 12.99 -20.41 -8.17
N SER A 223 11.69 -20.44 -7.85
CA SER A 223 10.86 -21.63 -7.99
C SER A 223 10.25 -21.72 -9.40
N PRO A 224 10.28 -22.90 -10.05
CA PRO A 224 9.63 -23.09 -11.35
C PRO A 224 8.09 -23.12 -11.26
N ASP A 225 7.54 -23.28 -10.05
CA ASP A 225 6.11 -23.41 -9.83
C ASP A 225 5.47 -22.06 -9.48
N ALA A 226 5.08 -21.32 -10.51
CA ALA A 226 4.47 -20.02 -10.35
C ALA A 226 3.06 -20.12 -9.75
N THR A 227 2.25 -21.08 -10.21
CA THR A 227 0.82 -21.16 -9.87
C THR A 227 0.58 -21.51 -8.40
N TYR A 228 1.45 -22.33 -7.81
CA TYR A 228 1.38 -22.69 -6.39
C TYR A 228 1.81 -21.54 -5.47
N ASN A 229 2.86 -20.80 -5.84
CA ASN A 229 3.53 -19.85 -4.96
C ASN A 229 3.00 -18.41 -5.07
N GLN A 230 2.47 -18.01 -6.23
CA GLN A 230 1.89 -16.68 -6.46
C GLN A 230 0.84 -16.24 -5.42
N PRO A 231 -0.08 -17.11 -4.96
CA PRO A 231 -1.06 -16.78 -3.91
C PRO A 231 -0.45 -16.26 -2.62
N LEU A 232 0.69 -16.83 -2.22
CA LEU A 232 1.39 -16.42 -1.02
C LEU A 232 1.91 -14.99 -1.17
N VAL A 233 2.41 -14.63 -2.36
CA VAL A 233 2.83 -13.26 -2.67
C VAL A 233 1.67 -12.28 -2.57
N LEU A 234 0.50 -12.65 -3.13
CA LEU A 234 -0.70 -11.81 -3.08
C LEU A 234 -1.21 -11.60 -1.65
N LEU A 235 -1.09 -12.63 -0.81
CA LEU A 235 -1.46 -12.58 0.60
C LEU A 235 -0.62 -11.55 1.37
N TRP A 236 0.70 -11.59 1.22
CA TRP A 236 1.59 -10.60 1.84
C TRP A 236 1.34 -9.19 1.31
N GLY A 237 1.06 -9.05 0.00
CA GLY A 237 0.63 -7.78 -0.58
C GLY A 237 -0.68 -7.25 0.03
N THR A 238 -1.63 -8.14 0.36
CA THR A 238 -2.89 -7.76 1.03
C THR A 238 -2.61 -7.20 2.43
N ALA A 239 -1.74 -7.86 3.19
CA ALA A 239 -1.35 -7.43 4.53
C ALA A 239 -0.65 -6.06 4.50
N GLU A 240 0.23 -5.86 3.53
CA GLU A 240 0.94 -4.61 3.32
C GLU A 240 -0.01 -3.44 3.00
N VAL A 241 -0.88 -3.58 1.99
CA VAL A 241 -1.86 -2.53 1.64
C VAL A 241 -2.79 -2.25 2.83
N SER A 242 -3.26 -3.30 3.52
CA SER A 242 -4.15 -3.15 4.67
C SER A 242 -3.49 -2.38 5.82
N THR A 243 -2.23 -2.67 6.12
CA THR A 243 -1.50 -1.97 7.19
C THR A 243 -1.16 -0.54 6.79
N GLY A 244 -0.79 -0.28 5.53
CA GLY A 244 -0.64 1.06 4.99
C GLY A 244 -1.93 1.89 5.11
N PHE A 245 -3.07 1.29 4.77
CA PHE A 245 -4.37 1.93 4.90
C PHE A 245 -4.77 2.22 6.35
N ILE A 246 -4.49 1.30 7.28
CA ILE A 246 -4.69 1.55 8.72
C ILE A 246 -3.85 2.76 9.16
N CYS A 247 -2.58 2.83 8.74
CA CYS A 247 -1.71 3.97 9.04
C CYS A 247 -2.28 5.30 8.57
N ILE A 248 -2.89 5.33 7.37
CA ILE A 248 -3.59 6.51 6.84
C ILE A 248 -4.76 6.92 7.73
N CYS A 249 -5.48 5.97 8.30
CA CYS A 249 -6.69 6.21 9.09
C CYS A 249 -6.43 6.75 10.51
N LEU A 250 -5.28 6.45 11.11
CA LEU A 250 -4.97 6.77 12.52
C LEU A 250 -4.85 8.26 12.89
N PRO A 251 -4.26 9.16 12.08
CA PRO A 251 -3.99 10.53 12.53
C PRO A 251 -5.24 11.33 12.96
N PRO A 252 -6.38 11.27 12.26
CA PRO A 252 -7.61 11.92 12.75
C PRO A 252 -8.21 11.27 14.00
N LEU A 253 -8.03 9.96 14.18
CA LEU A 253 -8.52 9.21 15.34
C LEU A 253 -7.81 9.58 16.64
N SER A 254 -6.64 10.22 16.54
CA SER A 254 -5.89 10.71 17.70
C SER A 254 -6.69 11.68 18.59
N ILE A 255 -7.80 12.23 18.10
CA ILE A 255 -8.65 13.17 18.84
C ILE A 255 -9.42 12.49 19.99
N PHE A 256 -9.78 11.20 19.84
CA PHE A 256 -10.50 10.46 20.88
C PHE A 256 -9.66 10.24 22.12
N PHE A 257 -8.35 10.01 21.96
CA PHE A 257 -7.43 9.80 23.07
C PHE A 257 -7.18 11.06 23.93
N HIS A 258 -7.59 12.25 23.46
CA HIS A 258 -7.39 13.52 24.18
C HIS A 258 -8.65 14.11 24.81
N ARG A 259 -9.83 13.52 24.58
CA ARG A 259 -11.09 14.11 25.05
C ARG A 259 -11.39 13.87 26.54
N ASN A 260 -10.49 13.20 27.28
CA ASN A 260 -10.64 12.91 28.71
C ASN A 260 -9.96 13.90 29.68
N LYS A 261 -9.64 15.14 29.26
CA LYS A 261 -9.40 16.22 30.24
C LYS A 261 -10.66 17.07 30.38
N PRO A 262 -11.41 16.99 31.50
CA PRO A 262 -12.44 17.98 31.77
C PRO A 262 -11.78 19.35 31.77
N ARG A 263 -12.38 20.30 31.05
CA ARG A 263 -12.07 21.73 31.22
C ARG A 263 -12.31 22.04 32.70
N LYS A 264 -11.26 22.20 33.49
CA LYS A 264 -11.37 23.04 34.68
C LYS A 264 -11.59 24.45 34.17
N GLY A 265 -12.85 24.87 34.16
CA GLY A 265 -13.21 26.27 34.05
C GLY A 265 -12.70 27.03 35.27
N PRO A 266 -12.51 28.35 35.14
CA PRO A 266 -12.03 29.22 36.23
C PRO A 266 -12.92 29.16 37.46
#